data_AF-A0A1L7CZL5-F1
#
_entry.id   AF-A0A1L7CZL5-F1
#
_cell.length_a   1.000
_cell.length_b   1.000
_cell.length_c   1.000
_cell.angle_alpha   90.00
_cell.angle_beta   90.00
_cell.angle_gamma   90.00
#
_symmetry.space_group_name_H-M   'P 1'
#
loop_
_entity.id
_entity.type
_entity.pdbx_description
1 polymer ?
#
loop_
_entity_poly.entity_id
_entity_poly.type
_entity_poly.pdbx_seq_one_letter_code
_entity_poly.pdbx_strand_id
1 'polypeptide(L)'
;MTTPVTTPAAAAAEAWATAQVLLGMGLAVVLTDRAAPPARAKVPLDARPAPAGPSGWHAHTTRPDELRAWLHEAVRRGIRPGLGVVPGPGRLVVVDVDTVEARAKLDAMGTAAGEVLPATVETPGARDPRTGGWRHRGGCHAWVRLPEDCAVDDLPGTVEVAPGVDVKCHSGWAACPPHERAEGPYRWSTGHPPAEVMPAPRWLLEALDRVREARRRPRRAVVGRARPPAAPATPVTPARPGFDPRVRAWAEATPWAAILAECGWTESGTDACGCPVFRRPGGASSRSGVGHEPGCGGIYGDWDSPPLAVWSTDPGDPVVGLLEDAQAERGRGRVLTRVEAAAAAWAGGDAAAYRRRAGIAGRGGVATAPAGGGGGFGVAGGAPASPPPAPAPQAAPAPQAAPGPAPATPPPPPPPAPAPAPPAAPPPPPAAAAPAPAPAPAPVAPRVVVQAGLRGWADVTPPPVLVGGPPLPRPVVVRLQAGQLPRLEVPEADPADADGPLLLGGRDAGDRATRAVVAAQAALRLAGGGVEPAGEAAWWVAVAALRAAGCDPWAGREERQRRARAGGWLAAAGAAVAVAAAAAGRPCPPPPARAAA
;
A
#
# COMPACT_ATOMS: atom_id res chain seq x y z
N MET A 1 -18.34 -17.33 17.85
CA MET A 1 -17.60 -18.09 16.83
C MET A 1 -16.29 -17.36 16.59
N THR A 2 -15.16 -17.93 17.00
CA THR A 2 -13.83 -17.37 16.68
C THR A 2 -13.51 -17.73 15.24
N THR A 3 -13.30 -16.74 14.37
CA THR A 3 -12.78 -16.98 13.03
C THR A 3 -11.43 -17.69 13.14
N PRO A 4 -11.19 -18.77 12.39
CA PRO A 4 -9.91 -19.48 12.45
C PRO A 4 -8.78 -18.52 12.10
N VAL A 5 -7.72 -18.50 12.93
CA VAL A 5 -6.56 -17.63 12.72
C VAL A 5 -5.80 -18.14 11.49
N THR A 6 -5.84 -17.38 10.40
CA THR A 6 -5.06 -17.69 9.19
C THR A 6 -3.57 -17.66 9.50
N THR A 7 -2.84 -18.70 9.12
CA THR A 7 -1.37 -18.75 9.28
C THR A 7 -0.69 -17.74 8.34
N PRO A 8 0.53 -17.25 8.66
CA PRO A 8 1.32 -16.41 7.77
C PRO A 8 1.43 -16.96 6.33
N ALA A 9 1.69 -18.26 6.18
CA ALA A 9 1.79 -18.91 4.88
C ALA A 9 0.47 -18.91 4.09
N ALA A 10 -0.66 -19.17 4.76
CA ALA A 10 -1.97 -19.11 4.12
C ALA A 10 -2.33 -17.68 3.70
N ALA A 11 -2.04 -16.68 4.54
CA ALA A 11 -2.25 -15.28 4.22
C ALA A 11 -1.39 -14.81 3.02
N ALA A 12 -0.15 -15.30 2.93
CA ALA A 12 0.74 -15.03 1.80
C ALA A 12 0.26 -15.67 0.49
N ALA A 13 -0.26 -16.90 0.54
CA ALA A 13 -0.82 -17.56 -0.63
C ALA A 13 -2.05 -16.82 -1.17
N GLU A 14 -2.93 -16.36 -0.29
CA GLU A 14 -4.11 -15.55 -0.65
C GLU A 14 -3.72 -14.18 -1.22
N ALA A 15 -2.76 -13.50 -0.60
CA ALA A 15 -2.20 -12.25 -1.10
C ALA A 15 -1.56 -12.44 -2.47
N TRP A 16 -0.81 -13.51 -2.69
CA TRP A 16 -0.21 -13.82 -3.99
C TRP A 16 -1.27 -14.06 -5.07
N ALA A 17 -2.31 -14.84 -4.79
CA ALA A 17 -3.40 -15.12 -5.73
C ALA A 17 -4.07 -13.83 -6.22
N THR A 18 -4.36 -12.92 -5.29
CA THR A 18 -4.95 -11.62 -5.59
C THR A 18 -3.98 -10.73 -6.36
N ALA A 19 -2.73 -10.64 -5.90
CA ALA A 19 -1.74 -9.75 -6.50
C ALA A 19 -1.40 -10.13 -7.94
N GLN A 20 -1.44 -11.41 -8.32
CA GLN A 20 -1.23 -11.82 -9.72
C GLN A 20 -2.25 -11.16 -10.66
N VAL A 21 -3.50 -11.03 -10.25
CA VAL A 21 -4.54 -10.35 -11.03
C VAL A 21 -4.22 -8.85 -11.13
N LEU A 22 -3.87 -8.22 -10.01
CA LEU A 22 -3.55 -6.79 -9.96
C LEU A 22 -2.31 -6.43 -10.79
N LEU A 23 -1.24 -7.21 -10.67
CA LEU A 23 -0.01 -7.08 -11.45
C LEU A 23 -0.26 -7.34 -12.94
N GLY A 24 -1.13 -8.31 -13.27
CA GLY A 24 -1.56 -8.57 -14.65
C GLY A 24 -2.29 -7.39 -15.30
N MET A 25 -2.98 -6.57 -14.51
CA MET A 25 -3.57 -5.30 -14.95
C MET A 25 -2.56 -4.14 -15.03
N GLY A 26 -1.28 -4.39 -14.71
CA GLY A 26 -0.22 -3.39 -14.65
C GLY A 26 -0.27 -2.48 -13.43
N LEU A 27 -0.99 -2.88 -12.36
CA LEU A 27 -1.11 -2.07 -11.14
C LEU A 27 0.08 -2.30 -10.22
N ALA A 28 0.53 -1.23 -9.55
CA ALA A 28 1.51 -1.34 -8.48
C ALA A 28 0.83 -1.79 -7.18
N VAL A 29 1.46 -2.74 -6.50
CA VAL A 29 0.99 -3.28 -5.23
C VAL A 29 2.00 -3.08 -4.13
N VAL A 30 1.50 -2.91 -2.91
CA VAL A 30 2.29 -2.82 -1.68
C VAL A 30 1.77 -3.83 -0.67
N LEU A 31 2.65 -4.35 0.19
CA LEU A 31 2.25 -5.24 1.28
C LEU A 31 1.73 -4.44 2.47
N THR A 32 0.89 -5.08 3.27
CA THR A 32 0.44 -4.59 4.58
C THR A 32 0.50 -5.74 5.59
N ASP A 33 0.38 -5.45 6.89
CA ASP A 33 0.26 -6.48 7.92
C ASP A 33 -1.18 -6.54 8.44
N ARG A 34 -1.88 -7.66 8.19
CA ARG A 34 -3.27 -7.89 8.66
C ARG A 34 -3.36 -8.01 10.18
N ALA A 35 -2.25 -8.34 10.84
CA ALA A 35 -2.17 -8.45 12.29
C ALA A 35 -1.71 -7.15 12.96
N ALA A 36 -1.45 -6.09 12.17
CA ALA A 36 -0.95 -4.86 12.73
C ALA A 36 -1.92 -4.29 13.77
N PRO A 37 -1.41 -3.76 14.89
CA PRO A 37 -2.25 -3.05 15.85
C PRO A 37 -2.96 -1.87 15.15
N PRO A 38 -4.10 -1.37 15.67
CA PRO A 38 -4.88 -0.32 15.01
C PRO A 38 -4.07 0.91 14.56
N ALA A 39 -3.07 1.32 15.35
CA ALA A 39 -2.16 2.42 15.03
C ALA A 39 -1.28 2.19 13.78
N ARG A 40 -1.05 0.92 13.41
CA ARG A 40 -0.25 0.51 12.25
C ARG A 40 -1.06 -0.18 11.15
N ALA A 41 -2.37 -0.35 11.33
CA ALA A 41 -3.24 -1.06 10.37
C ALA A 41 -3.28 -0.41 8.98
N LYS A 42 -3.02 0.91 8.88
CA LYS A 42 -2.88 1.65 7.61
C LYS A 42 -1.43 2.06 7.32
N VAL A 43 -0.45 1.26 7.74
CA VAL A 43 0.96 1.48 7.39
C VAL A 43 1.41 0.39 6.42
N PRO A 44 1.89 0.74 5.22
CA PRO A 44 2.46 -0.23 4.31
C PRO A 44 3.66 -0.95 4.93
N LEU A 45 3.73 -2.26 4.70
CA LEU A 45 4.78 -3.14 5.19
C LEU A 45 5.97 -3.14 4.22
N ASP A 46 7.14 -2.78 4.73
CA ASP A 46 8.41 -2.96 4.01
C ASP A 46 9.02 -4.34 4.30
N ALA A 47 8.68 -5.31 3.46
CA ALA A 47 9.23 -6.67 3.51
C ALA A 47 10.29 -6.92 2.42
N ARG A 48 10.97 -5.87 1.95
CA ARG A 48 12.12 -6.05 1.03
C ARG A 48 13.24 -6.81 1.76
N PRO A 49 13.88 -7.82 1.15
CA PRO A 49 14.99 -8.55 1.76
C PRO A 49 16.19 -7.66 2.11
N ALA A 50 16.44 -6.63 1.29
CA ALA A 50 17.42 -5.59 1.54
C ALA A 50 16.75 -4.24 1.19
N PRO A 51 16.28 -3.46 2.18
CA PRO A 51 15.58 -2.22 1.92
C PRO A 51 16.54 -1.17 1.36
N ALA A 52 16.55 -1.02 0.04
CA ALA A 52 17.24 0.05 -0.67
C ALA A 52 16.20 1.09 -1.09
N GLY A 53 16.15 2.22 -0.39
CA GLY A 53 15.27 3.35 -0.71
C GLY A 53 14.09 3.54 0.24
N PRO A 54 13.22 4.53 -0.05
CA PRO A 54 12.15 4.95 0.85
C PRO A 54 11.15 3.83 1.15
N SER A 55 10.63 3.81 2.38
CA SER A 55 9.66 2.84 2.87
C SER A 55 8.22 3.37 2.73
N GLY A 56 7.24 2.66 3.29
CA GLY A 56 5.83 3.01 3.18
C GLY A 56 5.28 2.66 1.80
N TRP A 57 4.46 3.53 1.21
CA TRP A 57 3.87 3.28 -0.11
C TRP A 57 4.91 3.30 -1.24
N HIS A 58 6.09 3.87 -1.00
CA HIS A 58 7.22 3.78 -1.94
C HIS A 58 7.79 2.36 -2.07
N ALA A 59 7.53 1.47 -1.10
CA ALA A 59 7.91 0.06 -1.17
C ALA A 59 6.88 -0.76 -1.98
N HIS A 60 6.40 -0.22 -3.11
CA HIS A 60 5.51 -0.93 -4.03
C HIS A 60 6.28 -1.56 -5.17
N THR A 61 5.66 -2.53 -5.85
CA THR A 61 6.23 -3.15 -7.05
C THR A 61 5.14 -3.45 -8.08
N THR A 62 5.54 -3.45 -9.35
CA THR A 62 4.79 -3.98 -10.49
C THR A 62 5.36 -5.33 -10.97
N ARG A 63 6.37 -5.87 -10.26
CA ARG A 63 7.12 -7.07 -10.67
C ARG A 63 6.70 -8.27 -9.81
N PRO A 64 6.14 -9.33 -10.42
CA PRO A 64 5.71 -10.52 -9.71
C PRO A 64 6.82 -11.17 -8.86
N ASP A 65 8.04 -11.20 -9.38
CA ASP A 65 9.19 -11.87 -8.75
C ASP A 65 9.62 -11.17 -7.45
N GLU A 66 9.62 -9.83 -7.47
CA GLU A 66 9.92 -9.00 -6.29
C GLU A 66 8.86 -9.22 -5.21
N LEU A 67 7.58 -9.13 -5.58
CA LEU A 67 6.50 -9.34 -4.62
C LEU A 67 6.55 -10.74 -3.99
N ARG A 68 6.87 -11.77 -4.77
CA ARG A 68 7.03 -13.14 -4.25
C ARG A 68 8.15 -13.20 -3.20
N ALA A 69 9.29 -12.57 -3.46
CA ALA A 69 10.37 -12.48 -2.48
C ALA A 69 9.93 -11.75 -1.20
N TRP A 70 9.14 -10.68 -1.33
CA TRP A 70 8.63 -9.91 -0.19
C TRP A 70 7.62 -10.72 0.64
N LEU A 71 6.75 -11.49 -0.01
CA LEU A 71 5.81 -12.38 0.68
C LEU A 71 6.54 -13.50 1.43
N HIS A 72 7.57 -14.10 0.83
CA HIS A 72 8.43 -15.07 1.53
C HIS A 72 9.09 -14.46 2.76
N GLU A 73 9.60 -13.25 2.63
CA GLU A 73 10.22 -12.51 3.73
C GLU A 73 9.21 -12.18 4.84
N ALA A 74 7.98 -11.77 4.49
CA ALA A 74 6.91 -11.55 5.46
C ALA A 74 6.56 -12.84 6.23
N VAL A 75 6.45 -13.98 5.53
CA VAL A 75 6.20 -15.29 6.16
C VAL A 75 7.35 -15.67 7.11
N ARG A 76 8.61 -15.45 6.70
CA ARG A 76 9.79 -15.71 7.53
C ARG A 76 9.78 -14.88 8.82
N ARG A 77 9.26 -13.64 8.75
CA ARG A 77 9.07 -12.75 9.91
C ARG A 77 7.82 -13.09 10.74
N GLY A 78 7.04 -14.11 10.36
CA GLY A 78 5.78 -14.47 11.04
C GLY A 78 4.63 -13.48 10.79
N ILE A 79 4.75 -12.62 9.78
CA ILE A 79 3.76 -11.59 9.45
C ILE A 79 2.65 -12.18 8.58
N ARG A 80 1.41 -11.74 8.77
CA ARG A 80 0.27 -12.12 7.92
C ARG A 80 0.04 -11.03 6.86
N PRO A 81 0.57 -11.20 5.63
CA PRO A 81 0.52 -10.13 4.64
C PRO A 81 -0.90 -9.88 4.13
N GLY A 82 -1.28 -8.60 4.03
CA GLY A 82 -2.38 -8.10 3.21
C GLY A 82 -1.85 -7.33 2.01
N LEU A 83 -2.75 -6.66 1.28
CA LEU A 83 -2.41 -5.88 0.09
C LEU A 83 -2.95 -4.45 0.15
N GLY A 84 -2.27 -3.58 -0.59
CA GLY A 84 -2.78 -2.30 -1.03
C GLY A 84 -2.37 -2.04 -2.47
N VAL A 85 -3.10 -1.16 -3.14
CA VAL A 85 -2.76 -0.63 -4.46
C VAL A 85 -2.20 0.77 -4.33
N VAL A 86 -1.17 1.09 -5.11
CA VAL A 86 -0.58 2.43 -5.17
C VAL A 86 -1.09 3.12 -6.44
N PRO A 87 -1.97 4.14 -6.32
CA PRO A 87 -2.34 4.97 -7.46
C PRO A 87 -1.15 5.80 -7.95
N GLY A 88 -1.16 6.18 -9.23
CA GLY A 88 -0.01 6.74 -9.93
C GLY A 88 0.56 5.76 -10.97
N PRO A 89 1.34 4.74 -10.55
CA PRO A 89 1.81 3.70 -11.47
C PRO A 89 0.61 3.03 -12.18
N GLY A 90 0.68 2.93 -13.51
CA GLY A 90 -0.39 2.35 -14.32
C GLY A 90 -1.58 3.26 -14.60
N ARG A 91 -1.47 4.58 -14.31
CA ARG A 91 -2.54 5.58 -14.53
C ARG A 91 -3.81 5.28 -13.74
N LEU A 92 -3.68 4.62 -12.59
CA LEU A 92 -4.78 4.34 -11.67
C LEU A 92 -5.00 5.53 -10.73
N VAL A 93 -6.27 5.88 -10.49
CA VAL A 93 -6.69 6.63 -9.30
C VAL A 93 -7.74 5.83 -8.54
N VAL A 94 -7.84 6.10 -7.24
CA VAL A 94 -8.81 5.45 -6.35
C VAL A 94 -9.71 6.51 -5.73
N VAL A 95 -11.00 6.45 -6.01
CA VAL A 95 -12.01 7.23 -5.30
C VAL A 95 -12.28 6.52 -3.96
N ASP A 96 -11.94 7.18 -2.86
CA ASP A 96 -12.03 6.69 -1.49
C ASP A 96 -13.17 7.42 -0.78
N VAL A 97 -14.23 6.69 -0.42
CA VAL A 97 -15.37 7.21 0.34
C VAL A 97 -15.48 6.43 1.64
N ASP A 98 -15.42 7.14 2.76
CA ASP A 98 -15.33 6.50 4.09
C ASP A 98 -16.71 6.21 4.72
N THR A 99 -17.76 6.92 4.29
CA THR A 99 -19.12 6.86 4.89
C THR A 99 -20.22 6.59 3.87
N VAL A 100 -21.39 6.15 4.36
CA VAL A 100 -22.60 5.95 3.55
C VAL A 100 -23.08 7.25 2.91
N GLU A 101 -22.97 8.38 3.63
CA GLU A 101 -23.36 9.70 3.13
C GLU A 101 -22.44 10.15 2.01
N ALA A 102 -21.12 9.92 2.13
CA ALA A 102 -20.17 10.20 1.07
C ALA A 102 -20.40 9.32 -0.16
N ARG A 103 -20.73 8.03 0.04
CA ARG A 103 -21.13 7.12 -1.05
C ARG A 103 -22.38 7.62 -1.78
N ALA A 104 -23.42 8.04 -1.05
CA ALA A 104 -24.62 8.60 -1.66
C ALA A 104 -24.34 9.86 -2.49
N LYS A 105 -23.38 10.70 -2.06
CA LYS A 105 -22.93 11.85 -2.87
C LYS A 105 -22.21 11.41 -4.14
N LEU A 106 -21.32 10.42 -4.05
CA LEU A 106 -20.64 9.85 -5.22
C LEU A 106 -21.67 9.31 -6.24
N ASP A 107 -22.66 8.57 -5.75
CA ASP A 107 -23.75 8.04 -6.59
C ASP A 107 -24.57 9.17 -7.23
N ALA A 108 -24.88 10.23 -6.48
CA ALA A 108 -25.59 11.40 -7.00
C ALA A 108 -24.78 12.15 -8.07
N MET A 109 -23.46 12.31 -7.88
CA MET A 109 -22.56 12.91 -8.88
C MET A 109 -22.55 12.11 -10.18
N GLY A 110 -22.41 10.78 -10.07
CA GLY A 110 -22.45 9.89 -11.23
C GLY A 110 -23.82 9.93 -11.93
N THR A 111 -24.91 9.91 -11.16
CA THR A 111 -26.28 9.99 -11.69
C THR A 111 -26.52 11.30 -12.43
N ALA A 112 -26.12 12.43 -11.85
CA ALA A 112 -26.28 13.75 -12.47
C ALA A 112 -25.47 13.90 -13.77
N ALA A 113 -24.33 13.21 -13.88
CA ALA A 113 -23.49 13.17 -15.07
C ALA A 113 -23.92 12.09 -16.10
N GLY A 114 -24.85 11.19 -15.73
CA GLY A 114 -25.20 10.01 -16.54
C GLY A 114 -24.10 8.94 -16.60
N GLU A 115 -23.15 8.96 -15.67
CA GLU A 115 -21.98 8.08 -15.62
C GLU A 115 -21.77 7.57 -14.19
N VAL A 116 -22.40 6.44 -13.85
CA VAL A 116 -22.30 5.81 -12.53
C VAL A 116 -20.91 5.25 -12.31
N LEU A 117 -20.35 5.49 -11.12
CA LEU A 117 -19.08 4.92 -10.70
C LEU A 117 -19.30 3.84 -9.62
N PRO A 118 -19.34 2.55 -9.98
CA PRO A 118 -19.60 1.48 -9.02
C PRO A 118 -18.42 1.25 -8.06
N ALA A 119 -18.74 0.79 -6.86
CA ALA A 119 -17.75 0.34 -5.90
C ALA A 119 -16.95 -0.87 -6.44
N THR A 120 -15.63 -0.85 -6.25
CA THR A 120 -14.74 -1.97 -6.53
C THR A 120 -14.42 -2.75 -5.25
N VAL A 121 -14.22 -2.04 -4.15
CA VAL A 121 -13.90 -2.61 -2.84
C VAL A 121 -14.84 -2.02 -1.79
N GLU A 122 -15.46 -2.86 -0.98
CA GLU A 122 -16.16 -2.45 0.24
C GLU A 122 -15.16 -2.36 1.41
N THR A 123 -15.22 -1.27 2.17
CA THR A 123 -14.32 -1.04 3.32
C THR A 123 -14.99 -1.44 4.64
N PRO A 124 -14.23 -1.94 5.63
CA PRO A 124 -14.78 -2.30 6.94
C PRO A 124 -15.12 -1.08 7.83
N GLY A 125 -14.76 0.13 7.41
CA GLY A 125 -14.81 1.33 8.23
C GLY A 125 -13.63 1.46 9.20
N ALA A 126 -13.79 2.34 10.19
CA ALA A 126 -12.85 2.52 11.30
C ALA A 126 -13.58 2.84 12.59
N ARG A 127 -13.13 2.24 13.69
CA ARG A 127 -13.55 2.63 15.03
C ARG A 127 -12.58 3.66 15.61
N ASP A 128 -13.11 4.53 16.46
CA ASP A 128 -12.29 5.38 17.28
C ASP A 128 -11.69 4.53 18.42
N PRO A 129 -10.36 4.49 18.58
CA PRO A 129 -9.72 3.64 19.57
C PRO A 129 -9.98 4.08 21.01
N ARG A 130 -10.36 5.36 21.24
CA ARG A 130 -10.63 5.88 22.59
C ARG A 130 -12.06 5.62 23.02
N THR A 131 -13.03 5.86 22.13
CA THR A 131 -14.45 5.74 22.47
C THR A 131 -15.04 4.37 22.10
N GLY A 132 -14.38 3.62 21.23
CA GLY A 132 -14.92 2.39 20.62
C GLY A 132 -16.05 2.64 19.59
N GLY A 133 -16.53 3.88 19.47
CA GLY A 133 -17.55 4.28 18.50
C GLY A 133 -17.04 4.22 17.06
N TRP A 134 -17.95 4.24 16.08
CA TRP A 134 -17.55 4.32 14.68
C TRP A 134 -17.05 5.72 14.34
N ARG A 135 -15.84 5.83 13.81
CA ARG A 135 -15.35 7.06 13.17
C ARG A 135 -15.98 7.21 11.79
N HIS A 136 -16.03 6.11 11.04
CA HIS A 136 -16.72 6.00 9.76
C HIS A 136 -17.03 4.53 9.43
N ARG A 137 -18.05 4.27 8.62
CA ARG A 137 -18.48 2.91 8.21
C ARG A 137 -19.30 2.98 6.93
N GLY A 138 -19.30 1.88 6.17
CA GLY A 138 -20.12 1.73 4.96
C GLY A 138 -19.53 2.40 3.73
N GLY A 139 -18.25 2.77 3.81
CA GLY A 139 -17.47 3.32 2.73
C GLY A 139 -17.02 2.26 1.70
N CYS A 140 -16.52 2.73 0.57
CA CYS A 140 -16.00 1.90 -0.51
C CYS A 140 -14.80 2.58 -1.21
N HIS A 141 -14.06 1.80 -1.98
CA HIS A 141 -13.14 2.31 -2.99
C HIS A 141 -13.72 2.03 -4.37
N ALA A 142 -13.68 3.02 -5.26
CA ALA A 142 -13.94 2.83 -6.69
C ALA A 142 -12.66 3.09 -7.48
N TRP A 143 -12.23 2.09 -8.25
CA TRP A 143 -10.97 2.12 -8.98
C TRP A 143 -11.22 2.50 -10.43
N VAL A 144 -10.48 3.50 -10.92
CA VAL A 144 -10.61 3.94 -12.31
C VAL A 144 -9.27 4.22 -12.95
N ARG A 145 -9.19 3.95 -14.25
CA ARG A 145 -8.02 4.20 -15.08
C ARG A 145 -8.17 5.55 -15.77
N LEU A 146 -7.16 6.38 -15.63
CA LEU A 146 -7.08 7.66 -16.33
C LEU A 146 -6.69 7.45 -17.81
N PRO A 147 -7.16 8.35 -18.71
CA PRO A 147 -6.71 8.41 -20.10
C PRO A 147 -5.19 8.49 -20.25
N GLU A 148 -4.67 8.13 -21.42
CA GLU A 148 -3.22 8.03 -21.63
C GLU A 148 -2.49 9.37 -21.53
N ASP A 149 -3.17 10.44 -21.92
CA ASP A 149 -2.73 11.84 -21.91
C ASP A 149 -2.86 12.51 -20.52
N CYS A 150 -3.45 11.80 -19.56
CA CYS A 150 -3.73 12.31 -18.22
C CYS A 150 -2.56 12.03 -17.26
N ALA A 151 -1.66 13.00 -17.08
CA ALA A 151 -0.50 12.87 -16.19
C ALA A 151 -0.89 12.85 -14.70
N VAL A 152 -0.81 11.69 -14.04
CA VAL A 152 -1.18 11.55 -12.61
C VAL A 152 -0.23 12.35 -11.70
N ASP A 153 1.02 12.51 -12.11
CA ASP A 153 2.08 13.15 -11.33
C ASP A 153 1.84 14.67 -11.13
N ASP A 154 1.02 15.28 -11.99
CA ASP A 154 0.60 16.68 -11.86
C ASP A 154 -0.48 16.88 -10.76
N LEU A 155 -1.08 15.81 -10.27
CA LEU A 155 -2.11 15.85 -9.22
C LEU A 155 -1.46 15.78 -7.84
N PRO A 156 -2.07 16.41 -6.81
CA PRO A 156 -1.64 16.18 -5.43
C PRO A 156 -1.92 14.71 -5.04
N GLY A 157 -1.27 14.21 -4.00
CA GLY A 157 -1.46 12.83 -3.54
C GLY A 157 -2.92 12.45 -3.24
N THR A 158 -3.72 13.42 -2.80
CA THR A 158 -5.15 13.26 -2.60
C THR A 158 -5.87 14.54 -3.04
N VAL A 159 -6.98 14.36 -3.75
CA VAL A 159 -7.88 15.43 -4.17
C VAL A 159 -9.25 15.17 -3.57
N GLU A 160 -9.80 16.13 -2.81
CA GLU A 160 -11.20 16.06 -2.40
C GLU A 160 -12.07 16.69 -3.51
N VAL A 161 -12.90 15.88 -4.17
CA VAL A 161 -13.76 16.33 -5.29
C VAL A 161 -15.15 16.76 -4.83
N ALA A 162 -15.56 16.27 -3.66
CA ALA A 162 -16.76 16.68 -2.92
C ALA A 162 -16.56 16.35 -1.43
N PRO A 163 -17.33 16.95 -0.50
CA PRO A 163 -17.17 16.71 0.93
C PRO A 163 -17.26 15.21 1.30
N GLY A 164 -16.11 14.63 1.69
CA GLY A 164 -15.95 13.21 2.03
C GLY A 164 -15.72 12.26 0.85
N VAL A 165 -15.50 12.79 -0.36
CA VAL A 165 -15.15 12.02 -1.57
C VAL A 165 -13.72 12.37 -1.97
N ASP A 166 -12.78 11.55 -1.52
CA ASP A 166 -11.37 11.69 -1.79
C ASP A 166 -10.96 10.93 -3.06
N VAL A 167 -9.99 11.43 -3.79
CA VAL A 167 -9.36 10.75 -4.92
C VAL A 167 -7.87 10.61 -4.63
N LYS A 168 -7.42 9.38 -4.37
CA LYS A 168 -6.01 9.06 -4.17
C LYS A 168 -5.32 8.99 -5.54
N CYS A 169 -4.29 9.82 -5.72
CA CYS A 169 -3.53 9.97 -6.97
C CYS A 169 -2.06 9.52 -6.78
N HIS A 170 -1.08 10.29 -7.25
CA HIS A 170 0.33 9.89 -7.41
C HIS A 170 1.11 9.53 -6.12
N SER A 171 0.68 10.00 -4.94
CA SER A 171 1.47 9.85 -3.70
C SER A 171 0.66 9.28 -2.54
N GLY A 172 -0.14 8.25 -2.82
CA GLY A 172 -0.98 7.58 -1.85
C GLY A 172 -1.00 6.08 -2.05
N TRP A 173 -1.86 5.41 -1.29
CA TRP A 173 -2.21 4.01 -1.52
C TRP A 173 -3.61 3.77 -0.95
N ALA A 174 -4.28 2.74 -1.43
CA ALA A 174 -5.56 2.29 -0.92
C ALA A 174 -5.48 0.80 -0.56
N ALA A 175 -5.93 0.46 0.64
CA ALA A 175 -6.02 -0.94 1.04
C ALA A 175 -7.03 -1.70 0.17
N CYS A 176 -6.73 -2.97 -0.10
CA CYS A 176 -7.62 -3.81 -0.89
C CYS A 176 -7.63 -5.22 -0.32
N PRO A 177 -8.62 -6.05 -0.66
CA PRO A 177 -8.59 -7.45 -0.28
C PRO A 177 -7.27 -8.08 -0.75
N PRO A 178 -6.70 -9.01 0.03
CA PRO A 178 -7.27 -9.61 1.24
C PRO A 178 -6.89 -8.87 2.55
N HIS A 179 -6.58 -7.57 2.51
CA HIS A 179 -6.27 -6.81 3.73
C HIS A 179 -7.43 -6.81 4.73
N GLU A 180 -7.09 -6.75 6.02
CA GLU A 180 -8.02 -6.83 7.13
C GLU A 180 -7.63 -5.84 8.22
N ARG A 181 -8.64 -5.29 8.89
CA ARG A 181 -8.50 -4.48 10.10
C ARG A 181 -9.26 -5.12 11.25
N ALA A 182 -9.09 -4.59 12.45
CA ALA A 182 -9.85 -5.01 13.63
C ALA A 182 -11.38 -4.89 13.43
N GLU A 183 -11.82 -3.95 12.58
CA GLU A 183 -13.24 -3.75 12.25
C GLU A 183 -13.78 -4.77 11.24
N GLY A 184 -12.90 -5.47 10.51
CA GLY A 184 -13.26 -6.50 9.53
C GLY A 184 -12.38 -6.47 8.26
N PRO A 185 -12.66 -7.38 7.32
CA PRO A 185 -11.93 -7.48 6.07
C PRO A 185 -12.39 -6.45 5.05
N TYR A 186 -11.47 -5.99 4.20
CA TYR A 186 -11.84 -5.39 2.93
C TYR A 186 -12.38 -6.49 2.01
N ARG A 187 -13.43 -6.19 1.24
CA ARG A 187 -14.08 -7.16 0.35
C ARG A 187 -14.21 -6.60 -1.06
N TRP A 188 -14.02 -7.43 -2.07
CA TRP A 188 -14.38 -7.05 -3.43
C TRP A 188 -15.90 -6.90 -3.53
N SER A 189 -16.39 -5.82 -4.12
CA SER A 189 -17.84 -5.59 -4.24
C SER A 189 -18.53 -6.68 -5.09
N THR A 190 -17.80 -7.32 -6.00
CA THR A 190 -18.26 -8.46 -6.82
C THR A 190 -17.85 -9.82 -6.26
N GLY A 191 -17.18 -9.86 -5.10
CA GLY A 191 -16.65 -11.09 -4.48
C GLY A 191 -15.29 -11.56 -5.00
N HIS A 192 -14.79 -11.00 -6.11
CA HIS A 192 -13.47 -11.30 -6.69
C HIS A 192 -12.79 -10.01 -7.19
N PRO A 193 -11.46 -9.98 -7.36
CA PRO A 193 -10.80 -8.82 -7.97
C PRO A 193 -11.40 -8.54 -9.36
N PRO A 194 -11.52 -7.26 -9.76
CA PRO A 194 -12.01 -6.93 -11.09
C PRO A 194 -11.04 -7.48 -12.16
N ALA A 195 -11.59 -7.96 -13.27
CA ALA A 195 -10.80 -8.40 -14.42
C ALA A 195 -10.18 -7.21 -15.18
N GLU A 196 -10.85 -6.05 -15.12
CA GLU A 196 -10.43 -4.80 -15.73
C GLU A 196 -10.81 -3.62 -14.83
N VAL A 197 -9.97 -2.59 -14.83
CA VAL A 197 -10.26 -1.31 -14.18
C VAL A 197 -10.99 -0.41 -15.16
N MET A 198 -12.19 0.03 -14.81
CA MET A 198 -13.01 0.90 -15.65
C MET A 198 -12.30 2.21 -16.01
N PRO A 199 -12.57 2.79 -17.18
CA PRO A 199 -12.12 4.15 -17.49
C PRO A 199 -12.74 5.16 -16.51
N ALA A 200 -11.99 6.21 -16.19
CA ALA A 200 -12.50 7.30 -15.37
C ALA A 200 -13.66 8.03 -16.06
N PRO A 201 -14.79 8.28 -15.36
CA PRO A 201 -15.91 9.00 -15.94
C PRO A 201 -15.54 10.46 -16.20
N ARG A 202 -16.22 11.11 -17.17
CA ARG A 202 -15.87 12.46 -17.61
C ARG A 202 -15.96 13.47 -16.49
N TRP A 203 -16.99 13.39 -15.63
CA TRP A 203 -17.14 14.30 -14.51
C TRP A 203 -15.95 14.27 -13.53
N LEU A 204 -15.31 13.10 -13.37
CA LEU A 204 -14.15 12.94 -12.49
C LEU A 204 -12.91 13.54 -13.15
N LEU A 205 -12.73 13.33 -14.46
CA LEU A 205 -11.64 13.94 -15.22
C LEU A 205 -11.71 15.47 -15.16
N GLU A 206 -12.89 16.03 -15.38
CA GLU A 206 -13.13 17.48 -15.25
C GLU A 206 -12.82 18.00 -13.84
N ALA A 207 -13.15 17.23 -12.80
CA ALA A 207 -12.82 17.58 -11.42
C ALA A 207 -11.30 17.60 -11.17
N LEU A 208 -10.58 16.61 -11.68
CA LEU A 208 -9.12 16.55 -11.58
C LEU A 208 -8.44 17.66 -12.39
N ASP A 209 -8.97 18.00 -13.57
CA ASP A 209 -8.44 19.07 -14.41
C ASP A 209 -8.64 20.45 -13.79
N ARG A 210 -9.76 20.70 -13.10
CA ARG A 210 -9.94 21.93 -12.31
C ARG A 210 -8.85 22.10 -11.25
N VAL A 211 -8.45 21.00 -10.61
CA VAL A 211 -7.36 21.01 -9.62
C VAL A 211 -6.00 21.25 -10.27
N ARG A 212 -5.73 20.61 -11.41
CA ARG A 212 -4.50 20.88 -12.18
C ARG A 212 -4.40 22.33 -12.61
N GLU A 213 -5.48 22.87 -13.16
CA GLU A 213 -5.54 24.27 -13.60
C GLU A 213 -5.33 25.22 -12.41
N ALA A 214 -5.97 24.97 -11.26
CA ALA A 214 -5.74 25.75 -10.05
C ALA A 214 -4.26 25.73 -9.58
N ARG A 215 -3.54 24.62 -9.80
CA ARG A 215 -2.09 24.51 -9.50
C ARG A 215 -1.21 25.14 -10.57
N ARG A 216 -1.57 25.00 -11.84
CA ARG A 216 -0.84 25.54 -12.99
C ARG A 216 -0.97 27.05 -13.09
N ARG A 217 -2.12 27.60 -12.65
CA ARG A 217 -2.29 29.05 -12.48
C ARG A 217 -1.11 29.54 -11.67
N PRO A 218 -0.17 30.26 -12.32
CA PRO A 218 1.04 30.63 -11.64
C PRO A 218 0.62 31.46 -10.43
N ARG A 219 1.24 31.22 -9.27
CA ARG A 219 1.16 32.11 -8.09
C ARG A 219 1.71 33.52 -8.38
N ARG A 220 1.71 33.96 -9.65
CA ARG A 220 2.25 35.17 -10.24
C ARG A 220 1.59 36.46 -9.73
N ALA A 221 0.56 36.39 -8.89
CA ALA A 221 0.04 37.57 -8.19
C ALA A 221 0.64 37.78 -6.79
N VAL A 222 1.29 36.79 -6.18
CA VAL A 222 1.87 36.93 -4.81
C VAL A 222 3.37 37.19 -4.86
N VAL A 223 4.09 36.61 -5.83
CA VAL A 223 5.57 36.77 -5.95
C VAL A 223 5.96 37.95 -6.86
N GLY A 224 5.01 38.50 -7.63
CA GLY A 224 5.22 39.63 -8.55
C GLY A 224 5.06 41.02 -7.93
N ARG A 225 4.61 41.13 -6.67
CA ARG A 225 5.08 42.26 -5.85
C ARG A 225 6.53 41.93 -5.53
N ALA A 226 7.44 42.39 -6.39
CA ALA A 226 8.78 42.74 -5.92
C ALA A 226 8.56 43.41 -4.57
N ARG A 227 9.09 42.80 -3.49
CA ARG A 227 9.12 43.45 -2.19
C ARG A 227 9.62 44.85 -2.49
N PRO A 228 8.79 45.91 -2.31
CA PRO A 228 9.25 47.26 -2.55
C PRO A 228 10.58 47.39 -1.81
N PRO A 229 11.65 47.92 -2.45
CA PRO A 229 12.94 48.12 -1.78
C PRO A 229 12.62 48.71 -0.41
N ALA A 230 13.01 47.98 0.64
CA ALA A 230 12.45 48.07 1.99
C ALA A 230 11.86 49.46 2.27
N ALA A 231 10.56 49.60 2.02
CA ALA A 231 9.86 50.79 2.48
C ALA A 231 10.10 50.84 3.99
N PRO A 232 10.51 51.99 4.57
CA PRO A 232 10.77 52.11 5.99
C PRO A 232 9.58 51.50 6.73
N ALA A 233 9.87 50.51 7.58
CA ALA A 233 8.91 49.61 8.22
C ALA A 233 7.52 50.24 8.35
N THR A 234 6.65 50.00 7.36
CA THR A 234 5.26 50.40 7.47
C THR A 234 4.71 49.70 8.71
N PRO A 235 4.06 50.43 9.62
CA PRO A 235 3.62 49.88 10.89
C PRO A 235 2.77 48.64 10.63
N VAL A 236 3.15 47.58 11.35
CA VAL A 236 2.52 46.26 11.45
C VAL A 236 1.02 46.37 11.17
N THR A 237 0.52 45.62 10.17
CA THR A 237 -0.90 45.43 9.92
C THR A 237 -1.62 45.28 11.26
N PRO A 238 -2.64 46.10 11.56
CA PRO A 238 -3.28 46.08 12.87
C PRO A 238 -3.70 44.65 13.18
N ALA A 239 -3.39 44.22 14.40
CA ALA A 239 -3.62 42.85 14.83
C ALA A 239 -5.05 42.43 14.51
N ARG A 240 -5.23 41.19 14.02
CA ARG A 240 -6.58 40.64 13.86
C ARG A 240 -7.31 40.81 15.19
N PRO A 241 -8.51 41.41 15.21
CA PRO A 241 -9.28 41.57 16.43
C PRO A 241 -9.42 40.20 17.13
N GLY A 242 -8.90 40.09 18.35
CA GLY A 242 -9.00 38.87 19.17
C GLY A 242 -7.73 38.02 19.32
N PHE A 243 -6.62 38.30 18.61
CA PHE A 243 -5.35 37.62 18.92
C PHE A 243 -4.64 38.30 20.10
N ASP A 244 -4.20 37.52 21.10
CA ASP A 244 -3.54 38.09 22.28
C ASP A 244 -2.17 38.68 21.88
N PRO A 245 -1.96 40.00 22.01
CA PRO A 245 -0.71 40.65 21.61
C PRO A 245 0.51 40.11 22.37
N ARG A 246 0.32 39.52 23.55
CA ARG A 246 1.41 38.88 24.30
C ARG A 246 1.88 37.58 23.64
N VAL A 247 0.94 36.81 23.08
CA VAL A 247 1.30 35.59 22.34
C VAL A 247 2.08 35.96 21.08
N ARG A 248 1.71 37.07 20.42
CA ARG A 248 2.46 37.59 19.26
C ARG A 248 3.87 38.01 19.65
N ALA A 249 4.01 38.90 20.64
CA ALA A 249 5.32 39.38 21.09
C ALA A 249 6.23 38.24 21.56
N TRP A 250 5.66 37.27 22.29
CA TRP A 250 6.40 36.07 22.68
C TRP A 250 6.81 35.22 21.48
N ALA A 251 5.91 35.00 20.51
CA ALA A 251 6.20 34.22 19.32
C ALA A 251 7.30 34.88 18.49
N GLU A 252 7.28 36.21 18.34
CA GLU A 252 8.34 36.97 17.66
C GLU A 252 9.70 36.83 18.36
N ALA A 253 9.72 36.83 19.70
CA ALA A 253 10.93 36.64 20.50
C ALA A 253 11.41 35.18 20.55
N THR A 254 10.59 34.23 20.09
CA THR A 254 10.85 32.79 20.23
C THR A 254 10.79 32.11 18.85
N PRO A 255 11.87 32.15 18.05
CA PRO A 255 11.85 31.58 16.70
C PRO A 255 11.71 30.05 16.73
N TRP A 256 11.20 29.46 15.65
CA TRP A 256 11.06 28.00 15.54
C TRP A 256 12.37 27.25 15.81
N ALA A 257 13.50 27.77 15.34
CA ALA A 257 14.82 27.18 15.56
C ALA A 257 15.15 27.00 17.05
N ALA A 258 14.80 27.97 17.90
CA ALA A 258 15.06 27.89 19.34
C ALA A 258 14.23 26.78 20.01
N ILE A 259 12.96 26.64 19.63
CA ILE A 259 12.08 25.60 20.17
C ILE A 259 12.54 24.21 19.69
N LEU A 260 12.85 24.09 18.41
CA LEU A 260 13.13 22.80 17.77
C LEU A 260 14.53 22.26 18.07
N ALA A 261 15.52 23.13 18.27
CA ALA A 261 16.88 22.73 18.66
C ALA A 261 16.90 21.93 19.97
N GLU A 262 15.99 22.24 20.90
CA GLU A 262 15.86 21.56 22.20
C GLU A 262 15.32 20.13 22.05
N CYS A 263 14.60 19.87 20.95
CA CYS A 263 14.20 18.54 20.54
C CYS A 263 15.24 17.87 19.61
N GLY A 264 16.42 18.47 19.43
CA GLY A 264 17.50 18.01 18.55
C GLY A 264 17.26 18.23 17.05
N TRP A 265 16.20 18.94 16.68
CA TRP A 265 15.94 19.27 15.27
C TRP A 265 16.91 20.37 14.82
N THR A 266 17.28 20.33 13.53
CA THR A 266 18.23 21.26 12.92
C THR A 266 17.58 21.95 11.72
N GLU A 267 17.81 23.25 11.55
CA GLU A 267 17.39 23.95 10.34
C GLU A 267 18.20 23.45 9.14
N SER A 268 17.53 23.18 8.03
CA SER A 268 18.09 22.50 6.85
C SER A 268 17.86 23.23 5.54
N GLY A 269 17.15 24.36 5.56
CA GLY A 269 16.91 25.19 4.39
C GLY A 269 15.64 26.02 4.50
N THR A 270 15.11 26.41 3.35
CA THR A 270 13.91 27.26 3.25
C THR A 270 12.90 26.63 2.29
N ASP A 271 11.62 26.65 2.65
CA ASP A 271 10.55 26.12 1.80
C ASP A 271 10.14 27.13 0.72
N ALA A 272 9.34 26.70 -0.26
CA ALA A 272 8.85 27.58 -1.34
C ALA A 272 8.02 28.78 -0.84
N CYS A 273 7.52 28.74 0.41
CA CYS A 273 6.83 29.85 1.05
C CYS A 273 7.76 30.85 1.77
N GLY A 274 9.08 30.62 1.73
CA GLY A 274 10.10 31.45 2.40
C GLY A 274 10.32 31.12 3.88
N CYS A 275 9.63 30.12 4.43
CA CYS A 275 9.73 29.74 5.84
C CYS A 275 10.84 28.69 6.07
N PRO A 276 11.44 28.64 7.27
CA PRO A 276 12.50 27.68 7.59
C PRO A 276 12.03 26.23 7.55
N VAL A 277 12.84 25.37 6.95
CA VAL A 277 12.68 23.92 6.91
C VAL A 277 13.56 23.32 7.99
N PHE A 278 13.02 22.35 8.72
CA PHE A 278 13.73 21.66 9.78
C PHE A 278 13.85 20.16 9.50
N ARG A 279 15.00 19.60 9.86
CA ARG A 279 15.33 18.17 9.86
C ARG A 279 15.34 17.67 11.30
N ARG A 280 14.62 16.57 11.55
CA ARG A 280 14.62 15.90 12.86
C ARG A 280 15.91 15.09 13.10
N PRO A 281 16.27 14.78 14.36
CA PRO A 281 17.33 13.82 14.68
C PRO A 281 17.14 12.49 13.96
N GLY A 282 18.19 11.98 13.29
CA GLY A 282 18.14 10.69 12.59
C GLY A 282 17.23 10.63 11.37
N GLY A 283 16.57 11.73 10.98
CA GLY A 283 15.70 11.77 9.81
C GLY A 283 16.47 11.58 8.50
N ALA A 284 15.97 10.71 7.62
CA ALA A 284 16.53 10.50 6.28
C ALA A 284 16.28 11.69 5.32
N SER A 285 15.18 12.42 5.54
CA SER A 285 14.82 13.61 4.76
C SER A 285 15.41 14.87 5.40
N SER A 286 15.94 15.78 4.58
CA SER A 286 16.27 17.14 5.00
C SER A 286 15.02 17.94 5.39
N ARG A 287 13.83 17.54 4.95
CA ARG A 287 12.56 18.20 5.21
C ARG A 287 11.67 17.34 6.10
N SER A 288 11.80 17.50 7.42
CA SER A 288 10.95 16.84 8.43
C SER A 288 9.79 17.71 8.89
N GLY A 289 9.94 19.04 8.82
CA GLY A 289 8.91 20.02 9.14
C GLY A 289 9.21 21.40 8.55
N VAL A 290 8.21 22.27 8.48
CA VAL A 290 8.34 23.67 8.08
C VAL A 290 7.70 24.52 9.16
N GLY A 291 8.53 25.33 9.83
CA GLY A 291 8.07 26.28 10.84
C GLY A 291 7.60 27.53 10.14
N HIS A 292 6.30 27.69 9.93
CA HIS A 292 5.80 28.89 9.26
C HIS A 292 6.00 30.14 10.13
N GLU A 293 6.42 31.24 9.51
CA GLU A 293 6.64 32.53 10.16
C GLU A 293 5.60 33.56 9.70
N PRO A 294 5.30 34.60 10.52
CA PRO A 294 4.42 35.68 10.10
C PRO A 294 4.83 36.24 8.73
N GLY A 295 3.85 36.41 7.83
CA GLY A 295 4.13 36.80 6.44
C GLY A 295 4.51 35.65 5.50
N CYS A 296 4.34 34.40 5.93
CA CYS A 296 4.48 33.20 5.10
C CYS A 296 3.82 33.37 3.71
N GLY A 297 4.53 33.11 2.62
CA GLY A 297 3.99 33.20 1.25
C GLY A 297 2.98 32.10 0.89
N GLY A 298 2.61 31.24 1.86
CA GLY A 298 1.67 30.13 1.71
C GLY A 298 0.30 30.42 2.35
N ILE A 299 -0.40 29.35 2.76
CA ILE A 299 -1.75 29.42 3.33
C ILE A 299 -1.82 30.04 4.74
N TYR A 300 -0.67 30.32 5.35
CA TYR A 300 -0.57 30.86 6.71
C TYR A 300 -0.09 32.32 6.74
N GLY A 301 -0.08 33.02 5.60
CA GLY A 301 0.47 34.37 5.51
C GLY A 301 -0.25 35.41 6.37
N ASP A 302 -1.53 35.19 6.65
CA ASP A 302 -2.40 36.05 7.47
C ASP A 302 -2.51 35.60 8.94
N TRP A 303 -1.70 34.62 9.37
CA TRP A 303 -1.70 34.11 10.74
C TRP A 303 -0.70 34.89 11.59
N ASP A 304 -1.15 35.29 12.78
CA ASP A 304 -0.31 36.03 13.74
C ASP A 304 0.72 35.13 14.44
N SER A 305 0.45 33.83 14.50
CA SER A 305 1.39 32.81 14.96
C SER A 305 1.18 31.55 14.11
N PRO A 306 1.79 31.50 12.91
CA PRO A 306 1.65 30.37 12.00
C PRO A 306 2.20 29.08 12.63
N PRO A 307 1.64 27.91 12.29
CA PRO A 307 2.02 26.65 12.89
C PRO A 307 3.30 26.06 12.29
N LEU A 308 3.83 25.05 12.96
CA LEU A 308 4.80 24.09 12.41
C LEU A 308 4.04 22.97 11.72
N ALA A 309 4.21 22.83 10.41
CA ALA A 309 3.73 21.67 9.67
C ALA A 309 4.78 20.55 9.71
N VAL A 310 4.39 19.34 10.11
CA VAL A 310 5.32 18.23 10.33
C VAL A 310 4.96 17.02 9.49
N TRP A 311 5.97 16.43 8.84
CA TRP A 311 5.84 15.22 8.02
C TRP A 311 6.56 14.00 8.61
N SER A 312 7.26 14.16 9.73
CA SER A 312 7.89 13.05 10.45
C SER A 312 6.85 12.04 10.95
N THR A 313 7.16 10.74 10.85
CA THR A 313 6.34 9.61 11.35
C THR A 313 7.08 8.78 12.39
N ASP A 314 8.19 9.28 12.93
CA ASP A 314 8.99 8.53 13.89
C ASP A 314 8.39 8.63 15.29
N PRO A 315 7.88 7.54 15.87
CA PRO A 315 7.27 7.57 17.20
C PRO A 315 8.28 7.88 18.32
N GLY A 316 9.59 7.77 18.06
CA GLY A 316 10.63 8.16 19.03
C GLY A 316 10.93 9.67 19.05
N ASP A 317 10.35 10.44 18.13
CA ASP A 317 10.56 11.89 18.05
C ASP A 317 9.56 12.60 18.99
N PRO A 318 10.03 13.37 19.99
CA PRO A 318 9.14 14.05 20.92
C PRO A 318 8.18 15.01 20.23
N VAL A 319 8.55 15.61 19.09
CA VAL A 319 7.67 16.49 18.32
C VAL A 319 6.53 15.69 17.65
N VAL A 320 6.81 14.45 17.23
CA VAL A 320 5.81 13.55 16.63
C VAL A 320 4.82 13.05 17.67
N GLY A 321 5.28 12.69 18.87
CA GLY A 321 4.38 12.26 19.95
C GLY A 321 3.29 13.28 20.26
N LEU A 322 3.65 14.57 20.34
CA LEU A 322 2.69 15.66 20.57
C LEU A 322 1.72 15.85 19.43
N LEU A 323 2.18 15.64 18.19
CA LEU A 323 1.30 15.69 17.04
C LEU A 323 0.26 14.60 17.17
N GLU A 324 0.68 13.37 17.45
CA GLU A 324 -0.26 12.26 17.64
C GLU A 324 -1.28 12.56 18.74
N ASP A 325 -0.85 13.15 19.86
CA ASP A 325 -1.74 13.58 20.94
C ASP A 325 -2.70 14.71 20.51
N ALA A 326 -2.17 15.77 19.89
CA ALA A 326 -2.96 16.91 19.42
C ALA A 326 -3.94 16.50 18.29
N GLN A 327 -3.53 15.60 17.41
CA GLN A 327 -4.38 15.01 16.37
C GLN A 327 -5.49 14.17 17.00
N ALA A 328 -5.15 13.34 17.99
CA ALA A 328 -6.12 12.48 18.65
C ALA A 328 -7.12 13.27 19.51
N GLU A 329 -6.71 14.38 20.12
CA GLU A 329 -7.60 15.25 20.91
C GLU A 329 -8.49 16.16 20.06
N ARG A 330 -7.96 16.70 18.96
CA ARG A 330 -8.58 17.85 18.27
C ARG A 330 -8.92 17.59 16.81
N GLY A 331 -8.61 16.40 16.28
CA GLY A 331 -8.81 16.05 14.89
C GLY A 331 -8.03 16.94 13.91
N ARG A 332 -6.99 17.63 14.39
CA ARG A 332 -6.21 18.55 13.56
C ARG A 332 -5.30 17.79 12.60
N GLY A 333 -4.92 18.44 11.49
CA GLY A 333 -3.84 17.96 10.63
C GLY A 333 -2.51 17.88 11.39
N ARG A 334 -1.43 17.48 10.71
CA ARG A 334 -0.09 17.40 11.31
C ARG A 334 0.55 18.79 11.50
N VAL A 335 -0.07 19.61 12.34
CA VAL A 335 0.32 20.98 12.64
C VAL A 335 0.39 21.19 14.15
N LEU A 336 1.46 21.82 14.63
CA LEU A 336 1.60 22.29 16.01
C LEU A 336 1.64 23.82 16.03
N THR A 337 0.91 24.43 16.95
CA THR A 337 1.12 25.85 17.25
C THR A 337 2.47 26.04 17.94
N ARG A 338 3.03 27.24 17.85
CA ARG A 338 4.31 27.56 18.48
C ARG A 338 4.30 27.33 19.99
N VAL A 339 3.19 27.65 20.65
CA VAL A 339 3.01 27.41 22.09
C VAL A 339 2.99 25.92 22.44
N GLU A 340 2.37 25.07 21.61
CA GLU A 340 2.34 23.62 21.85
C GLU A 340 3.72 22.99 21.70
N ALA A 341 4.46 23.37 20.64
CA ALA A 341 5.82 22.91 20.44
C ALA A 341 6.75 23.38 21.59
N ALA A 342 6.63 24.65 21.99
CA ALA A 342 7.38 25.20 23.11
C ALA A 342 7.06 24.53 24.44
N ALA A 343 5.78 24.23 24.70
CA ALA A 343 5.36 23.52 25.91
C ALA A 343 5.94 22.12 25.98
N ALA A 344 6.10 21.45 24.84
CA ALA A 344 6.72 20.15 24.82
C ALA A 344 8.23 20.19 25.00
N ALA A 345 8.90 21.12 24.33
CA ALA A 345 10.34 21.32 24.48
C ALA A 345 10.71 21.69 25.93
N TRP A 346 9.88 22.51 26.60
CA TRP A 346 10.31 23.19 27.84
C TRP A 346 9.45 22.94 29.08
N ALA A 347 8.31 22.26 28.94
CA ALA A 347 7.34 22.06 30.03
C ALA A 347 6.66 20.69 30.00
N GLY A 348 7.29 19.68 29.37
CA GLY A 348 6.77 18.31 29.35
C GLY A 348 5.39 18.17 28.69
N GLY A 349 5.03 19.10 27.79
CA GLY A 349 3.76 19.09 27.05
C GLY A 349 2.63 19.89 27.70
N ASP A 350 2.79 20.39 28.93
CA ASP A 350 1.75 21.19 29.59
C ASP A 350 1.72 22.63 29.03
N ALA A 351 0.89 22.83 28.01
CA ALA A 351 0.70 24.13 27.37
C ALA A 351 0.16 25.20 28.32
N ALA A 352 -0.62 24.84 29.35
CA ALA A 352 -1.15 25.80 30.31
C ALA A 352 -0.06 26.26 31.28
N ALA A 353 0.74 25.33 31.82
CA ALA A 353 1.91 25.67 32.63
C ALA A 353 2.92 26.48 31.84
N TYR A 354 3.17 26.11 30.57
CA TYR A 354 4.06 26.87 29.71
C TYR A 354 3.56 28.30 29.49
N ARG A 355 2.27 28.49 29.18
CA ARG A 355 1.70 29.84 29.02
C ARG A 355 1.85 30.72 30.26
N ARG A 356 1.69 30.14 31.46
CA ARG A 356 1.92 30.85 32.73
C ARG A 356 3.39 31.24 32.89
N ARG A 357 4.31 30.28 32.67
CA ARG A 357 5.76 30.50 32.77
C ARG A 357 6.27 31.53 31.77
N ALA A 358 5.75 31.54 30.55
CA ALA A 358 6.12 32.45 29.48
C ALA A 358 5.43 33.83 29.58
N GLY A 359 4.57 34.06 30.58
CA GLY A 359 3.87 35.35 30.74
C GLY A 359 2.80 35.64 29.68
N ILE A 360 2.41 34.64 28.89
CA ILE A 360 1.43 34.75 27.80
C ILE A 360 0.03 34.25 28.20
N ALA A 361 -0.18 33.88 29.47
CA ALA A 361 -1.51 33.54 29.98
C ALA A 361 -2.42 34.79 29.94
N GLY A 362 -3.60 34.62 29.36
CA GLY A 362 -4.64 35.65 29.31
C GLY A 362 -4.90 36.23 30.70
N ARG A 363 -4.97 37.56 30.84
CA ARG A 363 -5.66 38.18 32.00
C ARG A 363 -7.17 37.97 31.84
N GLY A 364 -7.59 36.71 31.76
CA GLY A 364 -8.95 36.27 31.48
C GLY A 364 -9.60 35.75 32.75
N GLY A 365 -9.81 36.67 33.68
CA GLY A 365 -10.61 36.46 34.88
C GLY A 365 -10.98 37.83 35.41
N VAL A 366 -12.07 38.41 34.87
CA VAL A 366 -12.84 39.37 35.65
C VAL A 366 -13.22 38.64 36.92
N ALA A 367 -12.61 39.00 38.05
CA ALA A 367 -13.01 38.48 39.33
C ALA A 367 -14.47 38.89 39.55
N THR A 368 -15.40 37.97 39.38
CA THR A 368 -16.74 38.09 39.97
C THR A 368 -16.53 38.17 41.47
N ALA A 369 -16.70 39.36 42.02
CA ALA A 369 -16.67 39.59 43.46
C ALA A 369 -17.68 38.66 44.15
N PRO A 370 -17.29 37.88 45.18
CA PRO A 370 -18.26 37.19 45.99
C PRO A 370 -18.99 38.23 46.85
N ALA A 371 -20.30 38.32 46.65
CA ALA A 371 -21.17 39.01 47.59
C ALA A 371 -21.16 38.27 48.92
N GLY A 372 -20.71 38.98 49.96
CA GLY A 372 -21.01 38.84 51.39
C GLY A 372 -21.44 37.49 51.98
N GLY A 373 -20.62 36.98 52.90
CA GLY A 373 -21.03 36.03 53.94
C GLY A 373 -19.88 35.83 54.93
N GLY A 374 -19.95 36.49 56.08
CA GLY A 374 -18.83 36.69 57.00
C GLY A 374 -18.41 35.49 57.85
N GLY A 375 -17.26 35.67 58.52
CA GLY A 375 -16.87 34.93 59.71
C GLY A 375 -15.43 34.41 59.68
N GLY A 376 -14.60 34.95 60.58
CA GLY A 376 -13.54 34.15 61.21
C GLY A 376 -12.10 34.51 60.86
N PHE A 377 -11.43 35.11 61.83
CA PHE A 377 -10.01 35.41 61.94
C PHE A 377 -9.08 34.21 61.66
N GLY A 378 -7.90 34.50 61.09
CA GLY A 378 -6.76 33.57 61.03
C GLY A 378 -5.61 34.10 60.17
N VAL A 379 -4.87 35.07 60.69
CA VAL A 379 -3.66 35.64 60.06
C VAL A 379 -2.49 34.66 60.24
N ALA A 380 -1.90 34.20 59.13
CA ALA A 380 -0.54 33.69 59.09
C ALA A 380 0.11 34.13 57.77
N GLY A 381 0.99 35.13 57.86
CA GLY A 381 1.68 35.72 56.72
C GLY A 381 2.75 34.78 56.15
N GLY A 382 2.57 34.36 54.90
CA GLY A 382 3.62 33.79 54.06
C GLY A 382 4.21 34.89 53.17
N ALA A 383 5.48 35.23 53.39
CA ALA A 383 6.22 36.19 52.59
C ALA A 383 6.30 35.73 51.12
N PRO A 384 6.25 36.66 50.14
CA PRO A 384 6.47 36.31 48.74
C PRO A 384 7.93 35.85 48.54
N ALA A 385 8.09 34.68 47.90
CA ALA A 385 9.39 34.18 47.48
C ALA A 385 10.07 35.20 46.55
N SER A 386 11.33 35.52 46.86
CA SER A 386 12.16 36.41 46.05
C SER A 386 12.35 35.85 44.63
N PRO A 387 12.35 36.71 43.59
CA PRO A 387 12.68 36.27 42.25
C PRO A 387 14.12 35.73 42.20
N PRO A 388 14.40 34.71 41.36
CA PRO A 388 15.76 34.22 41.16
C PRO A 388 16.67 35.34 40.63
N PRO A 389 17.95 35.37 41.03
CA PRO A 389 18.88 36.39 40.59
C PRO A 389 19.04 36.37 39.08
N ALA A 390 19.06 37.56 38.48
CA ALA A 390 19.35 37.76 37.07
C ALA A 390 20.71 37.11 36.73
N PRO A 391 20.82 36.38 35.60
CA PRO A 391 22.10 35.82 35.17
C PRO A 391 23.13 36.94 34.99
N ALA A 392 24.32 36.72 35.54
CA ALA A 392 25.43 37.65 35.42
C ALA A 392 25.74 37.94 33.94
N PRO A 393 26.07 39.20 33.58
CA PRO A 393 26.40 39.56 32.22
C PRO A 393 27.58 38.71 31.72
N GLN A 394 27.32 37.92 30.69
CA GLN A 394 28.33 37.13 30.01
C GLN A 394 29.34 38.10 29.40
N ALA A 395 30.63 37.92 29.70
CA ALA A 395 31.69 38.76 29.18
C ALA A 395 31.62 38.82 27.65
N ALA A 396 31.70 40.04 27.12
CA ALA A 396 31.70 40.28 25.67
C ALA A 396 32.82 39.44 25.02
N PRO A 397 32.54 38.68 23.95
CA PRO A 397 33.56 37.95 23.23
C PRO A 397 34.61 38.93 22.68
N ALA A 398 35.88 38.57 22.86
CA ALA A 398 37.00 39.33 22.34
C ALA A 398 36.84 39.57 20.81
N PRO A 399 37.25 40.74 20.29
CA PRO A 399 37.12 41.05 18.88
C PRO A 399 37.83 40.00 18.03
N GLN A 400 37.05 39.33 17.19
CA GLN A 400 37.53 38.35 16.23
C GLN A 400 38.37 39.09 15.18
N ALA A 401 39.61 38.62 14.97
CA ALA A 401 40.52 39.20 14.00
C ALA A 401 39.85 39.27 12.61
N ALA A 402 40.06 40.40 11.92
CA ALA A 402 39.52 40.63 10.59
C ALA A 402 39.88 39.47 9.64
N PRO A 403 38.92 38.94 8.86
CA PRO A 403 39.22 37.92 7.87
C PRO A 403 40.23 38.45 6.87
N GLY A 404 41.33 37.72 6.70
CA GLY A 404 42.28 37.98 5.61
C GLY A 404 41.59 37.94 4.25
N PRO A 405 42.08 38.69 3.26
CA PRO A 405 41.47 38.79 1.94
C PRO A 405 41.33 37.39 1.32
N ALA A 406 40.11 37.08 0.88
CA ALA A 406 39.81 35.84 0.21
C ALA A 406 40.67 35.70 -1.07
N PRO A 407 41.30 34.53 -1.32
CA PRO A 407 42.02 34.28 -2.55
C PRO A 407 41.07 34.40 -3.74
N ALA A 408 41.50 35.14 -4.76
CA ALA A 408 40.73 35.37 -5.98
C ALA A 408 40.35 34.03 -6.63
N THR A 409 39.05 33.86 -6.88
CA THR A 409 38.50 32.71 -7.60
C THR A 409 39.10 32.66 -9.01
N PRO A 410 39.69 31.54 -9.44
CA PRO A 410 40.19 31.42 -10.82
C PRO A 410 39.02 31.55 -11.81
N PRO A 411 39.24 32.17 -12.98
CA PRO A 411 38.22 32.33 -13.99
C PRO A 411 37.70 30.96 -14.47
N PRO A 412 36.40 30.85 -14.80
CA PRO A 412 35.84 29.60 -15.28
C PRO A 412 36.54 29.17 -16.60
N PRO A 413 36.76 27.86 -16.79
CA PRO A 413 37.34 27.35 -18.02
C PRO A 413 36.43 27.68 -19.21
N PRO A 414 37.00 27.94 -20.40
CA PRO A 414 36.23 28.21 -21.60
C PRO A 414 35.32 27.02 -21.93
N PRO A 415 34.12 27.29 -22.47
CA PRO A 415 33.19 26.23 -22.85
C PRO A 415 33.81 25.29 -23.89
N PRO A 416 33.57 23.97 -23.80
CA PRO A 416 34.09 23.00 -24.75
C PRO A 416 33.58 23.32 -26.17
N ALA A 417 34.49 23.21 -27.14
CA ALA A 417 34.16 23.37 -28.55
C ALA A 417 33.04 22.39 -28.95
N PRO A 418 32.06 22.82 -29.77
CA PRO A 418 30.97 21.96 -30.21
C PRO A 418 31.50 20.75 -30.96
N ALA A 419 31.01 19.56 -30.57
CA ALA A 419 31.35 18.31 -31.24
C ALA A 419 30.93 18.35 -32.72
N PRO A 420 31.73 17.81 -33.64
CA PRO A 420 31.39 17.74 -35.05
C PRO A 420 30.09 16.95 -35.26
N ALA A 421 29.23 17.46 -36.13
CA ALA A 421 27.97 16.83 -36.47
C ALA A 421 28.21 15.42 -37.03
N PRO A 422 27.42 14.40 -36.60
CA PRO A 422 27.55 13.05 -37.13
C PRO A 422 27.23 13.03 -38.64
N PRO A 423 27.95 12.22 -39.43
CA PRO A 423 27.69 12.07 -40.85
C PRO A 423 26.29 11.53 -41.11
N ALA A 424 25.64 12.03 -42.16
CA ALA A 424 24.28 11.66 -42.54
C ALA A 424 24.16 10.15 -42.76
N ALA A 425 23.10 9.55 -42.21
CA ALA A 425 22.80 8.14 -42.38
C ALA A 425 22.52 7.82 -43.85
N PRO A 426 23.01 6.67 -44.36
CA PRO A 426 22.73 6.24 -45.73
C PRO A 426 21.23 5.94 -45.92
N PRO A 427 20.69 6.16 -47.14
CA PRO A 427 19.29 5.90 -47.44
C PRO A 427 18.97 4.40 -47.33
N PRO A 428 17.76 4.04 -46.85
CA PRO A 428 17.36 2.65 -46.71
C PRO A 428 17.26 1.95 -48.09
N PRO A 429 17.61 0.65 -48.17
CA PRO A 429 17.50 -0.11 -49.40
C PRO A 429 16.03 -0.30 -49.82
N PRO A 430 15.75 -0.40 -51.14
CA PRO A 430 14.40 -0.57 -51.66
C PRO A 430 13.76 -1.87 -51.18
N ALA A 431 12.49 -1.79 -50.79
CA ALA A 431 11.71 -2.91 -50.29
C ALA A 431 11.55 -4.00 -51.36
N ALA A 432 11.87 -5.24 -51.00
CA ALA A 432 11.67 -6.42 -51.84
C ALA A 432 10.17 -6.69 -52.04
N ALA A 433 9.78 -7.04 -53.26
CA ALA A 433 8.40 -7.34 -53.65
C ALA A 433 7.84 -8.54 -52.88
N ALA A 434 6.59 -8.41 -52.46
CA ALA A 434 5.86 -9.45 -51.72
C ALA A 434 5.60 -10.70 -52.60
N PRO A 435 5.81 -11.93 -52.08
CA PRO A 435 5.51 -13.14 -52.80
C PRO A 435 4.00 -13.40 -52.90
N ALA A 436 3.58 -14.02 -54.01
CA ALA A 436 2.21 -14.35 -54.35
C ALA A 436 1.58 -15.37 -53.37
N PRO A 437 0.26 -15.28 -53.10
CA PRO A 437 -0.42 -16.15 -52.15
C PRO A 437 -0.56 -17.58 -52.67
N ALA A 438 -0.33 -18.55 -51.79
CA ALA A 438 -0.49 -19.98 -52.05
C ALA A 438 -1.97 -20.41 -52.10
N PRO A 439 -2.33 -21.45 -52.87
CA PRO A 439 -3.70 -21.91 -53.02
C PRO A 439 -4.25 -22.61 -51.76
N ALA A 440 -5.56 -22.46 -51.54
CA ALA A 440 -6.27 -22.97 -50.37
C ALA A 440 -6.42 -24.52 -50.38
N PRO A 441 -6.23 -25.20 -49.23
CA PRO A 441 -6.39 -26.64 -49.13
C PRO A 441 -7.86 -27.07 -48.96
N ALA A 442 -8.15 -28.28 -49.45
CA ALA A 442 -9.47 -28.94 -49.42
C ALA A 442 -9.89 -29.37 -47.99
N PRO A 443 -11.21 -29.49 -47.70
CA PRO A 443 -11.71 -29.73 -46.35
C PRO A 443 -11.47 -31.17 -45.86
N VAL A 444 -10.90 -31.30 -44.67
CA VAL A 444 -10.70 -32.55 -43.93
C VAL A 444 -11.72 -32.62 -42.78
N ALA A 445 -12.29 -33.81 -42.55
CA ALA A 445 -13.25 -34.10 -41.48
C ALA A 445 -12.71 -33.73 -40.07
N PRO A 446 -13.58 -33.35 -39.11
CA PRO A 446 -13.15 -32.72 -37.86
C PRO A 446 -12.37 -33.69 -36.97
N ARG A 447 -11.09 -33.38 -36.78
CA ARG A 447 -10.20 -34.01 -35.81
C ARG A 447 -10.07 -33.04 -34.63
N VAL A 448 -10.62 -33.39 -33.47
CA VAL A 448 -10.43 -32.57 -32.25
C VAL A 448 -9.05 -32.88 -31.68
N VAL A 449 -8.08 -32.02 -31.97
CA VAL A 449 -6.76 -32.01 -31.35
C VAL A 449 -6.79 -30.95 -30.25
N VAL A 450 -6.77 -31.36 -28.99
CA VAL A 450 -6.58 -30.43 -27.87
C VAL A 450 -5.09 -30.22 -27.71
N GLN A 451 -4.58 -29.17 -28.34
CA GLN A 451 -3.21 -28.71 -28.14
C GLN A 451 -3.21 -27.85 -26.87
N ALA A 452 -2.51 -28.30 -25.82
CA ALA A 452 -2.34 -27.51 -24.59
C ALA A 452 -1.36 -26.35 -24.86
N GLY A 453 -1.82 -25.35 -25.59
CA GLY A 453 -1.23 -24.03 -25.71
C GLY A 453 -2.11 -23.04 -24.96
N LEU A 454 -1.56 -22.39 -23.94
CA LEU A 454 -2.22 -21.33 -23.17
C LEU A 454 -2.52 -20.13 -24.07
N ARG A 455 -3.68 -20.10 -24.73
CA ARG A 455 -4.40 -18.89 -25.17
C ARG A 455 -5.71 -19.29 -25.84
N GLY A 456 -6.83 -18.99 -25.18
CA GLY A 456 -8.15 -18.89 -25.81
C GLY A 456 -9.18 -19.90 -25.35
N TRP A 457 -9.58 -19.88 -24.07
CA TRP A 457 -10.80 -20.55 -23.59
C TRP A 457 -11.45 -19.66 -22.51
N ALA A 458 -12.21 -18.66 -22.95
CA ALA A 458 -13.23 -17.98 -22.15
C ALA A 458 -14.59 -18.52 -22.61
N ASP A 459 -15.56 -18.60 -21.72
CA ASP A 459 -16.95 -19.05 -21.93
C ASP A 459 -17.28 -20.53 -21.68
N VAL A 460 -16.74 -21.13 -20.60
CA VAL A 460 -17.47 -22.17 -19.86
C VAL A 460 -17.12 -22.12 -18.36
N THR A 461 -18.11 -21.82 -17.50
CA THR A 461 -18.04 -22.02 -16.03
C THR A 461 -18.39 -23.47 -15.67
N PRO A 462 -17.86 -24.05 -14.57
CA PRO A 462 -17.04 -23.42 -13.51
C PRO A 462 -15.52 -23.57 -13.74
N PRO A 463 -14.67 -22.78 -13.04
CA PRO A 463 -13.28 -22.52 -13.42
C PRO A 463 -12.34 -23.73 -13.23
N PRO A 464 -11.22 -23.81 -13.98
CA PRO A 464 -10.20 -24.83 -13.77
C PRO A 464 -9.36 -24.54 -12.52
N VAL A 465 -9.09 -25.60 -11.74
CA VAL A 465 -8.04 -25.62 -10.72
C VAL A 465 -6.69 -25.71 -11.43
N LEU A 466 -5.90 -24.63 -11.40
CA LEU A 466 -4.51 -24.63 -11.85
C LEU A 466 -3.63 -25.32 -10.81
N VAL A 467 -3.17 -26.54 -11.09
CA VAL A 467 -2.10 -27.19 -10.33
C VAL A 467 -0.76 -26.82 -10.96
N GLY A 468 0.06 -26.06 -10.22
CA GLY A 468 1.43 -25.76 -10.61
C GLY A 468 2.30 -27.01 -10.54
N GLY A 469 2.51 -27.65 -11.69
CA GLY A 469 3.57 -28.63 -11.93
C GLY A 469 4.48 -28.15 -13.06
N PRO A 470 5.72 -28.66 -13.16
CA PRO A 470 6.58 -28.36 -14.31
C PRO A 470 5.89 -28.78 -15.62
N PRO A 471 6.14 -28.08 -16.75
CA PRO A 471 5.56 -28.45 -18.03
C PRO A 471 5.92 -29.89 -18.38
N LEU A 472 4.92 -30.66 -18.84
CA LEU A 472 5.16 -32.01 -19.34
C LEU A 472 6.14 -31.94 -20.53
N PRO A 473 7.16 -32.80 -20.60
CA PRO A 473 8.14 -32.77 -21.69
C PRO A 473 7.55 -33.21 -23.04
N ARG A 474 6.35 -33.79 -23.06
CA ARG A 474 5.68 -34.25 -24.30
C ARG A 474 4.16 -34.02 -24.25
N PRO A 475 3.52 -33.71 -25.38
CA PRO A 475 2.07 -33.64 -25.47
C PRO A 475 1.47 -35.04 -25.26
N VAL A 476 0.44 -35.10 -24.42
CA VAL A 476 -0.31 -36.33 -24.16
C VAL A 476 -1.67 -36.21 -24.84
N VAL A 477 -2.06 -37.20 -25.62
CA VAL A 477 -3.35 -37.21 -26.33
C VAL A 477 -4.32 -38.09 -25.54
N VAL A 478 -5.46 -37.52 -25.16
CA VAL A 478 -6.55 -38.27 -24.54
C VAL A 478 -7.61 -38.54 -25.60
N ARG A 479 -7.84 -39.82 -25.93
CA ARG A 479 -8.96 -40.21 -26.79
C ARG A 479 -10.17 -40.58 -25.94
N LEU A 480 -11.31 -40.01 -26.31
CA LEU A 480 -12.61 -40.34 -25.75
C LEU A 480 -13.44 -41.02 -26.84
N GLN A 481 -13.94 -42.22 -26.56
CA GLN A 481 -14.94 -42.89 -27.37
C GLN A 481 -16.16 -43.20 -26.49
N ALA A 482 -17.36 -42.95 -27.01
CA ALA A 482 -18.59 -43.18 -26.27
C ALA A 482 -18.70 -44.65 -25.85
N GLY A 483 -18.94 -44.91 -24.56
CA GLY A 483 -19.05 -46.25 -24.00
C GLY A 483 -17.72 -46.94 -23.66
N GLN A 484 -16.57 -46.26 -23.80
CA GLN A 484 -15.27 -46.80 -23.43
C GLN A 484 -14.56 -45.95 -22.37
N LEU A 485 -13.67 -46.58 -21.60
CA LEU A 485 -12.79 -45.86 -20.69
C LEU A 485 -11.83 -44.95 -21.47
N PRO A 486 -11.55 -43.72 -20.99
CA PRO A 486 -10.59 -42.82 -21.64
C PRO A 486 -9.25 -43.51 -21.85
N ARG A 487 -8.70 -43.42 -23.06
CA ARG A 487 -7.40 -44.00 -23.39
C ARG A 487 -6.37 -42.88 -23.54
N LEU A 488 -5.31 -42.96 -22.75
CA LEU A 488 -4.15 -42.05 -22.81
C LEU A 488 -3.15 -42.61 -23.81
N GLU A 489 -2.90 -41.87 -24.89
CA GLU A 489 -1.89 -42.20 -25.89
C GLU A 489 -0.73 -41.20 -25.77
N VAL A 490 0.47 -41.73 -25.56
CA VAL A 490 1.71 -40.97 -25.70
C VAL A 490 2.26 -41.30 -27.09
N PRO A 491 2.42 -40.33 -28.00
CA PRO A 491 2.98 -40.61 -29.32
C PRO A 491 4.36 -41.25 -29.17
N GLU A 492 4.63 -42.34 -29.90
CA GLU A 492 5.98 -42.89 -30.02
C GLU A 492 6.91 -41.84 -30.63
N ALA A 493 8.14 -41.75 -30.12
CA ALA A 493 9.11 -40.79 -30.61
C ALA A 493 9.49 -41.10 -32.05
N ASP A 494 9.74 -40.05 -32.83
CA ASP A 494 10.42 -40.17 -34.12
C ASP A 494 11.81 -40.80 -33.87
N PRO A 495 12.19 -41.89 -34.57
CA PRO A 495 13.48 -42.57 -34.35
C PRO A 495 14.72 -41.69 -34.56
N ALA A 496 14.58 -40.45 -35.04
CA ALA A 496 15.68 -39.51 -35.25
C ALA A 496 16.25 -38.85 -33.96
N ASP A 497 15.58 -38.96 -32.80
CA ASP A 497 15.99 -38.28 -31.55
C ASP A 497 16.77 -39.18 -30.56
N ALA A 498 17.41 -40.26 -31.03
CA ALA A 498 17.88 -41.35 -30.19
C ALA A 498 19.37 -41.34 -29.76
N ASP A 499 20.11 -40.23 -29.88
CA ASP A 499 21.53 -40.19 -29.48
C ASP A 499 21.79 -39.26 -28.28
N GLY A 500 21.66 -39.82 -27.09
CA GLY A 500 22.15 -39.22 -25.84
C GLY A 500 21.96 -40.15 -24.64
N PRO A 501 23.01 -40.48 -23.86
CA PRO A 501 22.91 -41.46 -22.77
C PRO A 501 22.14 -40.87 -21.59
N LEU A 502 20.93 -41.37 -21.35
CA LEU A 502 20.10 -40.98 -20.21
C LEU A 502 20.35 -41.95 -19.04
N LEU A 503 21.07 -41.47 -18.02
CA LEU A 503 21.21 -42.12 -16.71
C LEU A 503 19.82 -42.29 -16.07
N LEU A 504 19.37 -43.55 -15.95
CA LEU A 504 18.11 -43.93 -15.34
C LEU A 504 18.24 -43.99 -13.81
N GLY A 505 17.68 -42.99 -13.14
CA GLY A 505 17.46 -42.99 -11.69
C GLY A 505 16.23 -42.17 -11.30
N GLY A 506 15.10 -42.84 -11.03
CA GLY A 506 14.07 -42.29 -10.12
C GLY A 506 12.86 -41.53 -10.70
N ARG A 507 12.42 -41.74 -11.95
CA ARG A 507 11.27 -40.98 -12.53
C ARG A 507 9.87 -41.61 -12.41
N ASP A 508 9.76 -42.87 -12.03
CA ASP A 508 8.45 -43.55 -12.17
C ASP A 508 7.38 -43.15 -11.15
N ALA A 509 7.75 -42.61 -9.99
CA ALA A 509 6.78 -42.29 -8.93
C ALA A 509 5.96 -41.03 -9.27
N GLY A 510 6.60 -39.99 -9.81
CA GLY A 510 5.93 -38.74 -10.18
C GLY A 510 4.99 -38.90 -11.38
N ASP A 511 5.40 -39.73 -12.33
CA ASP A 511 4.60 -40.04 -13.52
C ASP A 511 3.36 -40.87 -13.17
N ARG A 512 3.50 -41.85 -12.28
CA ARG A 512 2.36 -42.66 -11.79
C ARG A 512 1.39 -41.84 -10.93
N ALA A 513 1.90 -40.95 -10.07
CA ALA A 513 1.06 -40.05 -9.26
C ALA A 513 0.26 -39.08 -10.13
N THR A 514 0.91 -38.50 -11.15
CA THR A 514 0.26 -37.57 -12.09
C THR A 514 -0.82 -38.28 -12.91
N ARG A 515 -0.53 -39.48 -13.42
CA ARG A 515 -1.53 -40.32 -14.12
C ARG A 515 -2.72 -40.69 -13.23
N ALA A 516 -2.47 -41.01 -11.96
CA ALA A 516 -3.52 -41.35 -11.00
C ALA A 516 -4.43 -40.14 -10.68
N VAL A 517 -3.86 -38.93 -10.54
CA VAL A 517 -4.63 -37.70 -10.31
C VAL A 517 -5.50 -37.35 -11.52
N VAL A 518 -4.94 -37.45 -12.74
CA VAL A 518 -5.70 -37.17 -13.98
C VAL A 518 -6.83 -38.19 -14.19
N ALA A 519 -6.57 -39.48 -13.94
CA ALA A 519 -7.58 -40.53 -14.05
C ALA A 519 -8.70 -40.37 -12.99
N ALA A 520 -8.36 -40.02 -11.75
CA ALA A 520 -9.32 -39.78 -10.68
C ALA A 520 -10.21 -38.55 -10.98
N GLN A 521 -9.64 -37.47 -11.52
CA GLN A 521 -10.39 -36.28 -11.93
C GLN A 521 -11.34 -36.55 -13.11
N ALA A 522 -10.91 -37.37 -14.09
CA ALA A 522 -11.76 -37.78 -15.20
C ALA A 522 -12.93 -38.67 -14.73
N ALA A 523 -12.65 -39.63 -13.83
CA ALA A 523 -13.67 -40.50 -13.25
C ALA A 523 -14.70 -39.72 -12.40
N LEU A 524 -14.25 -38.74 -11.60
CA LEU A 524 -15.12 -37.88 -10.79
C LEU A 524 -16.05 -37.01 -11.65
N ARG A 525 -15.58 -36.51 -12.80
CA ARG A 525 -16.40 -35.73 -13.74
C ARG A 525 -17.43 -36.58 -14.47
N LEU A 526 -17.11 -37.84 -14.77
CA LEU A 526 -18.04 -38.78 -15.41
C LEU A 526 -19.09 -39.34 -14.43
N ALA A 527 -18.80 -39.34 -13.13
CA ALA A 527 -19.73 -39.79 -12.09
C ALA A 527 -20.76 -38.73 -11.66
N GLY A 528 -20.56 -37.46 -12.00
CA GLY A 528 -21.37 -36.33 -11.52
C GLY A 528 -22.45 -35.87 -12.50
N GLY A 529 -23.61 -36.53 -12.52
CA GLY A 529 -24.88 -35.86 -12.83
C GLY A 529 -25.22 -34.93 -11.66
N GLY A 530 -25.53 -33.67 -11.96
CA GLY A 530 -25.46 -32.56 -11.00
C GLY A 530 -26.18 -32.76 -9.66
N VAL A 531 -25.41 -32.68 -8.58
CA VAL A 531 -25.83 -32.22 -7.25
C VAL A 531 -24.59 -31.62 -6.55
N GLU A 532 -24.63 -30.34 -6.16
CA GLU A 532 -23.66 -29.72 -5.24
C GLU A 532 -23.88 -30.29 -3.83
N PRO A 533 -22.95 -31.09 -3.27
CA PRO A 533 -21.80 -30.55 -2.53
C PRO A 533 -20.56 -31.48 -2.56
N ALA A 534 -20.03 -31.83 -3.74
CA ALA A 534 -18.94 -32.82 -3.86
C ALA A 534 -17.50 -32.24 -3.78
N GLY A 535 -17.34 -30.91 -3.80
CA GLY A 535 -16.02 -30.27 -3.94
C GLY A 535 -15.08 -30.47 -2.74
N GLU A 536 -15.60 -30.39 -1.52
CA GLU A 536 -14.79 -30.49 -0.30
C GLU A 536 -14.40 -31.94 0.01
N ALA A 537 -15.31 -32.89 -0.20
CA ALA A 537 -15.01 -34.31 -0.06
C ALA A 537 -13.98 -34.77 -1.09
N ALA A 538 -14.08 -34.32 -2.34
CA ALA A 538 -13.10 -34.61 -3.38
C ALA A 538 -11.70 -34.03 -3.06
N TRP A 539 -11.65 -32.84 -2.46
CA TRP A 539 -10.40 -32.23 -1.99
C TRP A 539 -9.74 -33.06 -0.89
N TRP A 540 -10.51 -33.49 0.12
CA TRP A 540 -9.98 -34.32 1.20
C TRP A 540 -9.56 -35.72 0.74
N VAL A 541 -10.24 -36.30 -0.24
CA VAL A 541 -9.83 -37.57 -0.88
C VAL A 541 -8.51 -37.40 -1.64
N ALA A 542 -8.33 -36.29 -2.36
CA ALA A 542 -7.07 -36.00 -3.06
C ALA A 542 -5.90 -35.77 -2.09
N VAL A 543 -6.12 -35.04 -0.99
CA VAL A 543 -5.12 -34.82 0.07
C VAL A 543 -4.79 -36.13 0.79
N ALA A 544 -5.79 -36.98 1.07
CA ALA A 544 -5.59 -38.29 1.67
C ALA A 544 -4.80 -39.22 0.74
N ALA A 545 -5.09 -39.20 -0.56
CA ALA A 545 -4.35 -39.98 -1.55
C ALA A 545 -2.89 -39.53 -1.70
N LEU A 546 -2.62 -38.22 -1.68
CA LEU A 546 -1.25 -37.68 -1.72
C LEU A 546 -0.45 -38.03 -0.46
N ARG A 547 -1.08 -37.95 0.72
CA ARG A 547 -0.46 -38.36 2.00
C ARG A 547 -0.21 -39.87 2.08
N ALA A 548 -1.18 -40.67 1.65
CA ALA A 548 -1.02 -42.12 1.53
C ALA A 548 0.08 -42.49 0.53
N ALA A 549 0.27 -41.65 -0.49
CA ALA A 549 1.34 -41.77 -1.46
C ALA A 549 2.70 -41.21 -0.98
N GLY A 550 2.90 -40.98 0.32
CA GLY A 550 4.16 -40.44 0.86
C GLY A 550 4.55 -39.05 0.32
N CYS A 551 3.66 -38.41 -0.45
CA CYS A 551 3.82 -37.10 -1.03
C CYS A 551 3.21 -36.09 -0.07
N ASP A 552 3.81 -35.98 1.11
CA ASP A 552 3.58 -34.83 1.97
C ASP A 552 4.51 -33.70 1.50
N PRO A 553 3.97 -32.61 0.88
CA PRO A 553 4.80 -31.49 0.44
C PRO A 553 5.48 -30.77 1.61
N TRP A 554 5.10 -31.06 2.85
CA TRP A 554 5.60 -30.41 4.06
C TRP A 554 6.58 -31.27 4.89
N ALA A 555 6.79 -32.54 4.52
CA ALA A 555 7.74 -33.41 5.23
C ALA A 555 9.20 -33.09 4.86
N GLY A 556 10.13 -33.28 5.80
CA GLY A 556 11.57 -33.24 5.52
C GLY A 556 12.01 -34.35 4.56
N ARG A 557 13.15 -34.16 3.88
CA ARG A 557 13.66 -35.10 2.85
C ARG A 557 13.88 -36.52 3.41
N GLU A 558 14.30 -36.64 4.67
CA GLU A 558 14.52 -37.92 5.35
C GLU A 558 13.22 -38.65 5.72
N GLU A 559 12.19 -37.92 6.13
CA GLU A 559 10.87 -38.47 6.47
C GLU A 559 10.19 -39.11 5.25
N ARG A 560 10.36 -38.49 4.07
CA ARG A 560 9.89 -39.05 2.78
C ARG A 560 10.58 -40.38 2.44
N GLN A 561 11.89 -40.47 2.65
CA GLN A 561 12.65 -41.68 2.37
C GLN A 561 12.31 -42.82 3.33
N ARG A 562 12.04 -42.50 4.60
CA ARG A 562 11.65 -43.48 5.62
C ARG A 562 10.29 -44.13 5.31
N ARG A 563 9.31 -43.33 4.87
CA ARG A 563 7.95 -43.80 4.54
C ARG A 563 7.88 -44.60 3.23
N ALA A 564 8.68 -44.23 2.23
CA ALA A 564 8.77 -44.98 0.98
C ALA A 564 9.23 -46.44 1.18
N ARG A 565 10.06 -46.70 2.20
CA ARG A 565 10.57 -48.04 2.53
C ARG A 565 9.57 -48.94 3.26
N ALA A 566 8.47 -48.40 3.77
CA ALA A 566 7.54 -49.13 4.65
C ALA A 566 6.40 -49.88 3.91
N GLY A 567 6.39 -49.95 2.57
CA GLY A 567 5.55 -50.88 1.81
C GLY A 567 4.02 -50.74 1.90
N GLY A 568 3.47 -49.69 2.53
CA GLY A 568 2.03 -49.54 2.83
C GLY A 568 1.09 -49.20 1.65
N TRP A 569 1.57 -49.26 0.40
CA TRP A 569 0.91 -48.66 -0.75
C TRP A 569 -0.34 -49.42 -1.24
N LEU A 570 -0.33 -50.75 -1.16
CA LEU A 570 -1.44 -51.59 -1.63
C LEU A 570 -2.66 -51.56 -0.70
N ALA A 571 -2.46 -51.43 0.62
CA ALA A 571 -3.54 -51.33 1.60
C ALA A 571 -4.28 -49.99 1.51
N ALA A 572 -3.55 -48.90 1.22
CA ALA A 572 -4.12 -47.57 1.12
C ALA A 572 -4.94 -47.36 -0.17
N ALA A 573 -4.51 -47.96 -1.29
CA ALA A 573 -5.27 -47.96 -2.53
C ALA A 573 -6.61 -48.71 -2.38
N GLY A 574 -6.61 -49.86 -1.68
CA GLY A 574 -7.84 -50.59 -1.35
C GLY A 574 -8.81 -49.79 -0.48
N ALA A 575 -8.30 -49.08 0.53
CA ALA A 575 -9.12 -48.24 1.41
C ALA A 575 -9.74 -47.04 0.67
N ALA A 576 -9.01 -46.39 -0.24
CA ALA A 576 -9.53 -45.27 -1.03
C ALA A 576 -10.64 -45.69 -2.01
N VAL A 577 -10.50 -46.88 -2.63
CA VAL A 577 -11.54 -47.46 -3.50
C VAL A 577 -12.78 -47.85 -2.71
N ALA A 578 -12.63 -48.39 -1.50
CA ALA A 578 -13.75 -48.75 -0.63
C ALA A 578 -14.55 -47.51 -0.17
N VAL A 579 -13.87 -46.41 0.18
CA VAL A 579 -14.52 -45.15 0.57
C VAL A 579 -15.25 -44.51 -0.61
N ALA A 580 -14.67 -44.54 -1.81
CA ALA A 580 -15.32 -44.04 -3.02
C ALA A 580 -16.54 -44.88 -3.44
N ALA A 581 -16.49 -46.22 -3.29
CA ALA A 581 -17.61 -47.10 -3.57
C ALA A 581 -18.78 -46.90 -2.58
N ALA A 582 -18.46 -46.72 -1.29
CA ALA A 582 -19.44 -46.43 -0.25
C ALA A 582 -20.13 -45.07 -0.45
N ALA A 583 -19.38 -44.03 -0.84
CA ALA A 583 -19.93 -42.71 -1.14
C ALA A 583 -20.84 -42.70 -2.39
N ALA A 584 -20.68 -43.67 -3.29
CA ALA A 584 -21.48 -43.82 -4.52
C ALA A 584 -22.67 -44.79 -4.35
N GLY A 585 -22.95 -45.28 -3.14
CA GLY A 585 -24.07 -46.19 -2.88
C GLY A 585 -23.93 -47.57 -3.54
N ARG A 586 -22.71 -47.99 -3.91
CA ARG A 586 -22.46 -49.28 -4.55
C ARG A 586 -21.96 -50.31 -3.54
N PRO A 587 -22.38 -51.58 -3.63
CA PRO A 587 -21.83 -52.63 -2.78
C PRO A 587 -20.34 -52.81 -3.05
N CYS A 588 -19.56 -52.89 -1.97
CA CYS A 588 -18.11 -53.05 -2.02
C CYS A 588 -17.76 -54.43 -2.61
N PRO A 589 -16.80 -54.56 -3.55
CA PRO A 589 -16.34 -55.86 -4.01
C PRO A 589 -15.62 -56.61 -2.88
N PRO A 590 -15.73 -57.95 -2.80
CA PRO A 590 -15.03 -58.72 -1.79
C PRO A 590 -13.50 -58.57 -1.94
N PRO A 591 -12.74 -58.60 -0.85
CA PRO A 591 -11.30 -58.49 -0.90
C PRO A 591 -10.69 -59.65 -1.73
N PRO A 592 -9.59 -59.41 -2.45
CA PRO A 592 -8.95 -60.47 -3.23
C PRO A 592 -8.46 -61.58 -2.29
N ALA A 593 -8.77 -62.83 -2.64
CA ALA A 593 -8.24 -63.99 -1.95
C ALA A 593 -6.71 -63.94 -1.96
N ARG A 594 -6.10 -64.06 -0.78
CA ARG A 594 -4.65 -64.17 -0.62
C ARG A 594 -4.16 -65.40 -1.40
N ALA A 595 -3.43 -65.19 -2.49
CA ALA A 595 -2.56 -66.22 -3.04
C ALA A 595 -1.38 -66.41 -2.08
N ALA A 596 -1.21 -67.62 -1.58
CA ALA A 596 -0.06 -68.02 -0.78
C ALA A 596 1.14 -68.27 -1.72
N ALA A 597 2.17 -67.43 -1.60
CA ALA A 597 3.60 -67.73 -1.72
C ALA A 597 4.38 -66.46 -1.38
#